data_AF-F6Y8E3-F1
#
_entry.id   AF-F6Y8E3-F1
#
_cell.length_a   1.000
_cell.length_b   1.000
_cell.length_c   1.000
_cell.angle_alpha   90.00
_cell.angle_beta   90.00
_cell.angle_gamma   90.00
#
_symmetry.space_group_name_H-M   'P 1'
#
loop_
_entity.id
_entity.type
_entity.pdbx_description
1 polymer ?
#
loop_
_entity_poly.entity_id
_entity_poly.type
_entity_poly.pdbx_seq_one_letter_code
_entity_poly.pdbx_strand_id
1 'polypeptide(L)'
;MSLPSHTARLLWKILLLIEAWNILGHDAHSLCLNLTVKSQARPGQPWCEVQGSVDRKPFLQYDSDNNTFRPVGLLGEKVNATNAWTDLTQTLGEVGQELRMVLPVIRLEKNRTRGLPTLQVKLCCQREAGRYTGASWQFSFNGQTAVFDTMSMNWTVIGPGVRGIQEEWENSQDLAEHFRKLSAGDCSHWLREFLEHWEKVLEPTVQSVKFSDNCQASSIQLITWIIPSIFICSVLIGIIITKHRRRSGTRKK
;
A
#
# COMPACT_ATOMS: atom_id res chain seq x y z
N MET A 1 33.00 39.12 -27.12
CA MET A 1 33.76 37.98 -26.54
C MET A 1 33.05 36.71 -26.97
N SER A 2 33.61 35.99 -27.95
CA SER A 2 33.05 34.73 -28.46
C SER A 2 33.36 33.59 -27.49
N LEU A 3 32.35 32.81 -27.12
CA LEU A 3 32.55 31.62 -26.30
C LEU A 3 33.48 30.63 -27.04
N PRO A 4 34.57 30.14 -26.42
CA PRO A 4 35.50 29.23 -27.10
C PRO A 4 34.77 27.95 -27.53
N SER A 5 34.98 27.50 -28.78
CA SER A 5 34.25 26.40 -29.45
C SER A 5 34.12 25.12 -28.62
N HIS A 6 35.11 24.85 -27.76
CA HIS A 6 35.11 23.74 -26.82
C HIS A 6 34.01 23.84 -25.75
N THR A 7 33.76 25.04 -25.22
CA THR A 7 32.71 25.29 -24.21
C THR A 7 31.31 25.14 -24.79
N ALA A 8 31.08 25.59 -26.03
CA ALA A 8 29.81 25.39 -26.72
C ALA A 8 29.53 23.89 -26.97
N ARG A 9 30.56 23.11 -27.33
CA ARG A 9 30.43 21.66 -27.55
C ARG A 9 30.16 20.88 -26.26
N LEU A 10 30.73 21.31 -25.14
CA LEU A 10 30.46 20.76 -23.81
C LEU A 10 29.04 21.08 -23.34
N LEU A 11 28.60 22.34 -23.49
CA LEU A 11 27.25 22.76 -23.14
C LEU A 11 26.19 22.00 -23.96
N TRP A 12 26.44 21.79 -25.26
CA TRP A 12 25.57 20.98 -26.11
C TRP A 12 25.45 19.53 -25.63
N LYS A 13 26.57 18.90 -25.25
CA LYS A 13 26.56 17.55 -24.69
C LYS A 13 25.83 17.48 -23.35
N ILE A 14 25.99 18.49 -22.49
CA ILE A 14 25.28 18.56 -21.20
C ILE A 14 23.78 18.74 -21.44
N LEU A 15 23.38 19.58 -22.40
CA LEU A 15 21.98 19.77 -22.78
C LEU A 15 21.35 18.46 -23.27
N LEU A 16 22.05 17.72 -24.15
CA LEU A 16 21.62 16.40 -24.62
C LEU A 16 21.50 15.38 -23.48
N LEU A 17 22.38 15.44 -22.49
CA LEU A 17 22.31 14.56 -21.30
C LEU A 17 21.13 14.94 -20.40
N ILE A 18 20.82 16.22 -20.25
CA ILE A 18 19.66 16.70 -19.49
C ILE A 18 18.36 16.33 -20.21
N GLU A 19 18.28 16.51 -21.53
CA GLU A 19 17.13 16.09 -22.33
C GLU A 19 16.96 14.57 -22.32
N ALA A 20 18.04 13.80 -22.45
CA ALA A 20 17.99 12.34 -22.32
C ALA A 20 17.55 11.90 -20.91
N TRP A 21 18.02 12.57 -19.86
CA TRP A 21 17.61 12.32 -18.48
C TRP A 21 16.12 12.65 -18.24
N ASN A 22 15.63 13.74 -18.83
CA ASN A 22 14.23 14.10 -18.80
C ASN A 22 13.36 13.15 -19.64
N ILE A 23 13.86 12.59 -20.73
CA ILE A 23 13.12 11.58 -21.51
C ILE A 23 13.07 10.22 -20.76
N LEU A 24 14.13 9.89 -20.02
CA LEU A 24 14.22 8.62 -19.28
C LEU A 24 13.54 8.66 -17.90
N GLY A 25 13.48 9.83 -17.25
CA GLY A 25 13.02 10.00 -15.87
C GLY A 25 11.52 10.26 -15.69
N HIS A 26 10.70 10.15 -16.73
CA HIS A 26 9.29 10.53 -16.70
C HIS A 26 8.28 9.39 -16.54
N ASP A 27 8.71 8.12 -16.58
CA ASP A 27 7.81 6.96 -16.46
C ASP A 27 7.95 6.25 -15.11
N ALA A 28 8.16 7.01 -14.03
CA ALA A 28 8.19 6.50 -12.67
C ALA A 28 6.86 6.81 -11.97
N HIS A 29 6.12 5.76 -11.64
CA HIS A 29 4.79 5.83 -11.09
C HIS A 29 4.68 5.03 -9.79
N SER A 30 3.81 5.49 -8.89
CA SER A 30 3.61 4.86 -7.59
C SER A 30 2.14 4.80 -7.19
N LEU A 31 1.72 3.66 -6.65
CA LEU A 31 0.44 3.47 -5.98
C LEU A 31 0.69 3.35 -4.49
N CYS A 32 0.11 4.27 -3.70
CA CYS A 32 0.20 4.27 -2.25
C CYS A 32 -1.18 4.12 -1.61
N LEU A 33 -1.31 3.13 -0.74
CA LEU A 33 -2.51 2.80 0.04
C LEU A 33 -2.19 3.01 1.52
N ASN A 34 -2.92 3.90 2.19
CA ASN A 34 -2.77 4.20 3.61
C ASN A 34 -4.03 3.78 4.36
N LEU A 35 -3.90 2.79 5.24
CA LEU A 35 -4.96 2.27 6.10
C LEU A 35 -4.68 2.68 7.54
N THR A 36 -5.67 3.25 8.21
CA THR A 36 -5.64 3.51 9.65
C THR A 36 -6.69 2.66 10.32
N VAL A 37 -6.28 1.79 11.25
CA VAL A 37 -7.15 0.86 11.96
C VAL A 37 -7.04 1.07 13.47
N LYS A 38 -8.19 1.19 14.12
CA LYS A 38 -8.34 1.35 15.57
C LYS A 38 -8.94 0.08 16.15
N SER A 39 -8.36 -0.42 17.24
CA SER A 39 -8.90 -1.60 17.95
C SER A 39 -10.30 -1.36 18.53
N GLN A 40 -10.56 -0.15 19.00
CA GLN A 40 -11.89 0.32 19.41
C GLN A 40 -12.12 1.74 18.88
N ALA A 41 -13.35 2.03 18.47
CA ALA A 41 -13.78 3.35 18.08
C ALA A 41 -15.03 3.75 18.88
N ARG A 42 -15.20 5.06 19.10
CA ARG A 42 -16.41 5.59 19.74
C ARG A 42 -17.60 5.51 18.77
N PRO A 43 -18.84 5.52 19.27
CA PRO A 43 -20.00 5.69 18.40
C PRO A 43 -19.84 6.92 17.50
N GLY A 44 -20.08 6.75 16.20
CA GLY A 44 -19.92 7.81 15.19
C GLY A 44 -18.47 8.17 14.85
N GLN A 45 -17.51 7.30 15.17
CA GLN A 45 -16.13 7.41 14.68
C GLN A 45 -15.73 6.15 13.91
N PRO A 46 -15.07 6.29 12.75
CA PRO A 46 -14.63 5.13 11.99
C PRO A 46 -13.50 4.43 12.73
N TRP A 47 -13.61 3.11 12.79
CA TRP A 47 -12.57 2.21 13.27
C TRP A 47 -11.56 1.89 12.17
N CYS A 48 -11.93 2.05 10.88
CA CYS A 48 -11.01 1.93 9.75
C CYS A 48 -11.21 3.10 8.78
N GLU A 49 -10.10 3.67 8.34
CA GLU A 49 -10.04 4.70 7.31
C GLU A 49 -9.01 4.29 6.27
N VAL A 50 -9.32 4.47 4.98
CA VAL A 50 -8.37 4.17 3.90
C VAL A 50 -8.27 5.36 2.95
N GLN A 51 -7.05 5.65 2.51
CA GLN A 51 -6.76 6.64 1.47
C GLN A 51 -5.83 6.02 0.42
N GLY A 52 -6.21 6.12 -0.85
CA GLY A 52 -5.41 5.68 -1.98
C GLY A 52 -4.94 6.85 -2.83
N SER A 53 -3.69 6.80 -3.28
CA SER A 53 -3.12 7.80 -4.21
C SER A 53 -2.27 7.15 -5.29
N VAL A 54 -2.33 7.72 -6.51
CA VAL A 54 -1.37 7.47 -7.59
C VAL A 54 -0.54 8.74 -7.78
N ASP A 55 0.77 8.63 -7.69
CA ASP A 55 1.72 9.76 -7.72
C ASP A 55 1.31 10.93 -6.81
N ARG A 56 0.93 10.57 -5.59
CA ARG A 56 0.46 11.49 -4.53
C ARG A 56 -0.88 12.18 -4.82
N LYS A 57 -1.50 11.97 -5.98
CA LYS A 57 -2.87 12.46 -6.22
C LYS A 57 -3.87 11.45 -5.68
N PRO A 58 -4.81 11.85 -4.82
CA PRO A 58 -5.79 10.94 -4.25
C PRO A 58 -6.75 10.42 -5.32
N PHE A 59 -7.11 9.14 -5.22
CA PHE A 59 -8.12 8.51 -6.09
C PHE A 59 -9.19 7.72 -5.31
N LEU A 60 -8.94 7.40 -4.04
CA LEU A 60 -9.80 6.54 -3.22
C LEU A 60 -9.83 7.04 -1.78
N GLN A 61 -11.03 7.05 -1.19
CA GLN A 61 -11.24 7.28 0.23
C GLN A 61 -12.26 6.28 0.79
N TYR A 62 -12.05 5.80 2.01
CA TYR A 62 -13.00 4.96 2.74
C TYR A 62 -13.00 5.35 4.21
N ASP A 63 -14.19 5.29 4.79
CA ASP A 63 -14.37 5.27 6.24
C ASP A 63 -15.35 4.15 6.58
N SER A 64 -15.13 3.50 7.72
CA SER A 64 -15.91 2.35 8.13
C SER A 64 -17.30 2.68 8.68
N ASP A 65 -17.61 3.95 8.89
CA ASP A 65 -18.93 4.38 9.37
C ASP A 65 -19.92 4.39 8.21
N ASN A 66 -19.49 4.90 7.06
CA ASN A 66 -20.21 4.86 5.79
C ASN A 66 -20.07 3.52 5.07
N ASN A 67 -19.05 2.74 5.44
CA ASN A 67 -18.70 1.43 4.89
C ASN A 67 -18.69 1.40 3.34
N THR A 68 -18.23 2.49 2.72
CA THR A 68 -18.26 2.66 1.27
C THR A 68 -16.94 3.24 0.79
N PHE A 69 -16.30 2.58 -0.18
CA PHE A 69 -15.14 3.12 -0.87
C PHE A 69 -15.60 4.14 -1.91
N ARG A 70 -15.18 5.39 -1.73
CA ARG A 70 -15.54 6.52 -2.59
C ARG A 70 -14.41 6.82 -3.56
N PRO A 71 -14.69 6.92 -4.87
CA PRO A 71 -13.74 7.48 -5.82
C PRO A 71 -13.56 8.98 -5.54
N VAL A 72 -12.32 9.45 -5.66
CA VAL A 72 -11.97 10.86 -5.48
C VAL A 72 -11.20 11.32 -6.70
N GLY A 73 -11.53 12.51 -7.22
CA GLY A 73 -10.83 13.09 -8.37
C GLY A 73 -10.98 12.30 -9.67
N LEU A 74 -10.38 12.83 -10.73
CA LEU A 74 -10.57 12.33 -12.11
C LEU A 74 -10.11 10.89 -12.30
N LEU A 75 -9.02 10.48 -11.64
CA LEU A 75 -8.58 9.09 -11.73
C LEU A 75 -9.60 8.16 -11.06
N GLY A 76 -10.03 8.49 -9.83
CA GLY A 76 -11.01 7.69 -9.10
C GLY A 76 -12.29 7.48 -9.91
N GLU A 77 -12.82 8.54 -10.52
CA GLU A 77 -14.01 8.47 -11.38
C GLU A 77 -13.82 7.58 -12.62
N LYS A 78 -12.61 7.51 -13.18
CA LYS A 78 -12.33 6.66 -14.35
C LYS A 78 -12.15 5.20 -13.98
N VAL A 79 -11.61 4.90 -12.80
CA VAL A 79 -11.25 3.53 -12.42
C VAL A 79 -12.33 2.83 -11.57
N ASN A 80 -13.32 3.55 -11.02
CA ASN A 80 -14.31 3.02 -10.09
C ASN A 80 -15.20 1.89 -10.63
N ALA A 81 -15.32 1.74 -11.95
CA ALA A 81 -16.08 0.68 -12.61
C ALA A 81 -15.20 -0.49 -13.09
N THR A 82 -13.90 -0.46 -12.81
CA THR A 82 -12.96 -1.50 -13.25
C THR A 82 -12.96 -2.69 -12.28
N ASN A 83 -12.56 -3.87 -12.79
CA ASN A 83 -12.32 -5.05 -11.95
C ASN A 83 -11.19 -4.77 -10.95
N ALA A 84 -10.13 -4.07 -11.39
CA ALA A 84 -9.01 -3.68 -10.52
C ALA A 84 -9.45 -2.85 -9.31
N TRP A 85 -10.41 -1.93 -9.48
CA TRP A 85 -11.00 -1.20 -8.36
C TRP A 85 -11.78 -2.11 -7.41
N THR A 86 -12.57 -3.04 -7.95
CA THR A 86 -13.33 -4.01 -7.15
C THR A 86 -12.40 -4.90 -6.33
N ASP A 87 -11.36 -5.45 -6.97
CA ASP A 87 -10.35 -6.30 -6.33
C ASP A 87 -9.58 -5.53 -5.24
N LEU A 88 -9.17 -4.29 -5.53
CA LEU A 88 -8.50 -3.41 -4.58
C LEU A 88 -9.38 -3.13 -3.36
N THR A 89 -10.60 -2.68 -3.57
CA THR A 89 -11.50 -2.27 -2.48
C THR A 89 -11.93 -3.45 -1.61
N GLN A 90 -12.15 -4.62 -2.22
CA GLN A 90 -12.38 -5.86 -1.47
C GLN A 90 -11.17 -6.22 -0.61
N THR A 91 -9.97 -6.24 -1.18
CA THR A 91 -8.73 -6.56 -0.45
C THR A 91 -8.50 -5.60 0.71
N LEU A 92 -8.72 -4.31 0.51
CA LEU A 92 -8.60 -3.29 1.56
C LEU A 92 -9.61 -3.50 2.69
N GLY A 93 -10.84 -3.89 2.36
CA GLY A 93 -11.87 -4.24 3.33
C GLY A 93 -11.47 -5.45 4.19
N GLU A 94 -11.00 -6.51 3.55
CA GLU A 94 -10.51 -7.73 4.22
C GLU A 94 -9.33 -7.41 5.14
N VAL A 95 -8.27 -6.79 4.61
CA VAL A 95 -7.09 -6.38 5.41
C VAL A 95 -7.48 -5.49 6.59
N GLY A 96 -8.41 -4.54 6.39
CA GLY A 96 -8.91 -3.69 7.47
C GLY A 96 -9.54 -4.49 8.62
N GLN A 97 -10.40 -5.47 8.30
CA GLN A 97 -11.02 -6.34 9.31
C GLN A 97 -9.99 -7.22 10.02
N GLU A 98 -9.08 -7.83 9.27
CA GLU A 98 -8.02 -8.69 9.79
C GLU A 98 -7.14 -7.93 10.80
N LEU A 99 -6.69 -6.72 10.42
CA LEU A 99 -5.93 -5.85 11.31
C LEU A 99 -6.73 -5.47 12.56
N ARG A 100 -8.03 -5.18 12.43
CA ARG A 100 -8.88 -4.87 13.57
C ARG A 100 -8.96 -6.02 14.58
N MET A 101 -9.06 -7.25 14.10
CA MET A 101 -9.12 -8.45 14.95
C MET A 101 -7.78 -8.74 15.66
N VAL A 102 -6.66 -8.49 14.99
CA VAL A 102 -5.33 -8.80 15.53
C VAL A 102 -4.82 -7.71 16.47
N LEU A 103 -5.18 -6.43 16.25
CA LEU A 103 -4.69 -5.29 17.02
C LEU A 103 -4.78 -5.43 18.55
N PRO A 104 -5.88 -5.92 19.15
CA PRO A 104 -5.97 -6.14 20.59
C PRO A 104 -4.96 -7.15 21.14
N VAL A 105 -4.49 -8.05 20.28
CA VAL A 105 -3.59 -9.16 20.63
C VAL A 105 -2.11 -8.77 20.45
N ILE A 106 -1.84 -7.74 19.63
CA ILE A 106 -0.49 -7.19 19.42
C ILE A 106 0.04 -6.60 20.73
N ARG A 107 1.10 -7.19 21.26
CA ARG A 107 1.81 -6.70 22.44
C ARG A 107 2.93 -5.76 22.02
N LEU A 108 2.65 -4.46 22.03
CA LEU A 108 3.69 -3.43 21.98
C LEU A 108 4.61 -3.58 23.20
N GLU A 109 5.91 -3.30 23.02
CA GLU A 109 6.83 -3.29 24.14
C GLU A 109 6.35 -2.27 25.18
N LYS A 110 6.44 -2.68 26.46
CA LYS A 110 5.89 -1.93 27.60
C LYS A 110 6.47 -0.52 27.64
N ASN A 111 5.71 0.45 27.12
CA ASN A 111 5.78 1.85 27.51
C ASN A 111 4.36 2.44 27.47
N ARG A 112 3.69 2.33 28.62
CA ARG A 112 2.60 3.14 29.19
C ARG A 112 1.90 4.20 28.30
N THR A 113 1.40 3.87 27.11
CA THR A 113 0.38 4.71 26.47
C THR A 113 -0.99 4.26 26.97
N ARG A 114 -1.64 5.10 27.78
CA ARG A 114 -3.01 4.90 28.31
C ARG A 114 -4.11 4.99 27.22
N GLY A 115 -3.79 4.68 25.97
CA GLY A 115 -4.68 4.78 24.81
C GLY A 115 -4.79 3.46 24.05
N LEU A 116 -5.93 3.25 23.40
CA LEU A 116 -6.16 2.11 22.52
C LEU A 116 -5.18 2.14 21.35
N PRO A 117 -4.53 1.02 21.00
CA PRO A 117 -3.57 0.99 19.93
C PRO A 117 -4.25 1.36 18.61
N THR A 118 -3.68 2.36 17.94
CA THR A 118 -3.98 2.72 16.55
C THR A 118 -2.81 2.26 15.70
N LEU A 119 -3.12 1.50 14.64
CA LEU A 119 -2.16 1.05 13.65
C LEU A 119 -2.42 1.80 12.34
N GLN A 120 -1.36 2.38 11.79
CA GLN A 120 -1.36 2.88 10.42
C GLN A 120 -0.48 1.96 9.59
N VAL A 121 -1.00 1.51 8.46
CA VAL A 121 -0.28 0.68 7.48
C VAL A 121 -0.27 1.44 6.17
N LYS A 122 0.92 1.67 5.63
CA LYS A 122 1.08 2.27 4.31
C LYS A 122 1.85 1.32 3.39
N LEU A 123 1.20 0.85 2.34
CA LEU A 123 1.82 0.13 1.23
C LEU A 123 2.05 1.12 0.10
N CYS A 124 3.27 1.19 -0.43
CA CYS A 124 3.56 1.90 -1.67
C CYS A 124 4.33 0.98 -2.61
N CYS A 125 3.75 0.63 -3.76
CA CYS A 125 4.47 -0.04 -4.84
C CYS A 125 4.83 0.94 -5.95
N GLN A 126 5.94 0.66 -6.63
CA GLN A 126 6.54 1.54 -7.63
C GLN A 126 6.78 0.80 -8.93
N ARG A 127 6.65 1.54 -10.02
CA ARG A 127 6.99 1.09 -11.36
C ARG A 127 7.79 2.15 -12.09
N GLU A 128 8.74 1.70 -12.89
CA GLU A 128 9.56 2.55 -13.76
C GLU A 128 9.69 1.88 -15.12
N ALA A 129 9.51 2.64 -16.21
CA ALA A 129 9.59 2.11 -17.57
C ALA A 129 8.66 0.88 -17.79
N GLY A 130 7.44 0.94 -17.24
CA GLY A 130 6.49 -0.16 -17.24
C GLY A 130 6.87 -1.39 -16.41
N ARG A 131 7.95 -1.39 -15.63
CA ARG A 131 8.40 -2.54 -14.81
C ARG A 131 8.24 -2.28 -13.33
N TYR A 132 7.93 -3.32 -12.55
CA TYR A 132 7.95 -3.25 -11.09
C TYR A 132 9.37 -3.01 -10.59
N THR A 133 9.56 -1.97 -9.79
CA THR A 133 10.86 -1.59 -9.20
C THR A 133 10.95 -1.85 -7.72
N GLY A 134 9.82 -1.95 -7.03
CA GLY A 134 9.78 -2.31 -5.61
C GLY A 134 8.53 -1.86 -4.90
N ALA A 135 8.49 -2.16 -3.60
CA ALA A 135 7.48 -1.65 -2.71
C ALA A 135 8.01 -1.50 -1.28
N SER A 136 7.40 -0.58 -0.55
CA SER A 136 7.64 -0.37 0.87
C SER A 136 6.36 -0.55 1.66
N TRP A 137 6.47 -1.21 2.81
CA TRP A 137 5.45 -1.20 3.85
C TRP A 137 5.91 -0.32 5.00
N GLN A 138 5.04 0.54 5.50
CA GLN A 138 5.27 1.32 6.69
C GLN A 138 4.20 1.00 7.72
N PHE A 139 4.63 0.55 8.89
CA PHE A 139 3.75 0.21 10.01
C PHE A 139 4.01 1.18 11.14
N SER A 140 2.97 1.93 11.51
CA SER A 140 3.08 2.92 12.58
C SER A 140 2.12 2.61 13.71
N PHE A 141 2.67 2.44 14.91
CA PHE A 141 1.92 2.23 16.13
C PHE A 141 2.10 3.44 17.04
N ASN A 142 1.03 4.17 17.33
CA ASN A 142 1.06 5.33 18.24
C ASN A 142 2.22 6.33 17.98
N GLY A 143 2.56 6.56 16.71
CA GLY A 143 3.62 7.50 16.29
C GLY A 143 5.04 6.91 16.19
N GLN A 144 5.24 5.63 16.50
CA GLN A 144 6.49 4.92 16.24
C GLN A 144 6.35 4.06 14.99
N THR A 145 7.38 3.99 14.17
CA THR A 145 7.25 3.47 12.80
C THR A 145 8.33 2.44 12.48
N ALA A 146 7.95 1.35 11.80
CA ALA A 146 8.88 0.44 11.16
C ALA A 146 8.59 0.42 9.65
N VAL A 147 9.63 0.46 8.83
CA VAL A 147 9.54 0.41 7.37
C VAL A 147 10.17 -0.90 6.90
N PHE A 148 9.44 -1.65 6.08
CA PHE A 148 9.93 -2.86 5.41
C PHE A 148 10.07 -2.58 3.93
N ASP A 149 11.29 -2.70 3.42
CA ASP A 149 11.57 -2.64 2.00
C ASP A 149 11.52 -4.04 1.40
N THR A 150 10.59 -4.26 0.48
CA THR A 150 10.32 -5.61 -0.06
C THR A 150 11.39 -6.11 -1.03
N MET A 151 12.21 -5.22 -1.57
CA MET A 151 13.25 -5.57 -2.53
C MET A 151 14.52 -6.05 -1.83
N SER A 152 14.97 -5.28 -0.83
CA SER A 152 16.12 -5.63 0.00
C SER A 152 15.76 -6.60 1.13
N MET A 153 14.47 -6.81 1.39
CA MET A 153 13.94 -7.59 2.53
C MET A 153 14.41 -7.05 3.89
N ASN A 154 14.72 -5.76 3.96
CA ASN A 154 15.27 -5.13 5.15
C ASN A 154 14.22 -4.32 5.91
N TRP A 155 14.33 -4.34 7.23
CA TRP A 155 13.55 -3.51 8.13
C TRP A 155 14.35 -2.31 8.61
N THR A 156 13.72 -1.14 8.60
CA THR A 156 14.24 0.09 9.20
C THR A 156 13.30 0.53 10.33
N VAL A 157 13.79 0.51 11.56
CA VAL A 157 13.01 0.87 12.75
C VAL A 157 13.23 2.33 13.12
N ILE A 158 12.15 3.11 13.12
CA ILE A 158 12.09 4.53 13.48
C ILE A 158 11.37 4.63 14.84
N GLY A 159 12.12 4.38 15.90
CA GLY A 159 11.66 4.47 17.30
C GLY A 159 11.57 3.11 18.01
N PRO A 160 11.82 3.05 19.34
CA PRO A 160 12.08 1.78 20.01
C PRO A 160 10.85 0.88 20.20
N GLY A 161 9.63 1.40 20.39
CA GLY A 161 8.50 0.56 20.82
C GLY A 161 7.79 -0.23 19.73
N VAL A 162 8.25 -0.17 18.47
CA VAL A 162 7.83 -1.09 17.40
C VAL A 162 8.82 -2.23 17.17
N ARG A 163 9.99 -2.22 17.83
CA ARG A 163 11.06 -3.23 17.64
C ARG A 163 10.55 -4.65 17.87
N GLY A 164 9.88 -4.89 19.00
CA GLY A 164 9.39 -6.24 19.33
C GLY A 164 8.29 -6.79 18.40
N ILE A 165 7.61 -5.94 17.61
CA ILE A 165 6.66 -6.36 16.55
C ILE A 165 7.42 -6.56 15.25
N GLN A 166 8.34 -5.65 14.94
CA GLN A 166 9.19 -5.74 13.75
C GLN A 166 10.00 -7.05 13.75
N GLU A 167 10.69 -7.39 14.85
CA GLU A 167 11.42 -8.65 15.00
C GLU A 167 10.51 -9.87 14.82
N GLU A 168 9.26 -9.78 15.27
CA GLU A 168 8.27 -10.86 15.16
C GLU A 168 7.87 -11.11 13.70
N TRP A 169 7.70 -10.04 12.94
CA TRP A 169 7.32 -10.11 11.53
C TRP A 169 8.51 -10.44 10.63
N GLU A 170 9.70 -9.95 10.97
CA GLU A 170 10.95 -10.29 10.28
C GLU A 170 11.26 -11.80 10.35
N ASN A 171 10.93 -12.45 11.47
CA ASN A 171 11.13 -13.89 11.65
C ASN A 171 10.01 -14.77 11.05
N SER A 172 8.99 -14.17 10.40
CA SER A 172 7.88 -14.91 9.81
C SER A 172 8.01 -14.97 8.29
N GLN A 173 8.37 -16.15 7.78
CA GLN A 173 8.42 -16.40 6.33
C GLN A 173 7.04 -16.24 5.67
N ASP A 174 5.98 -16.73 6.32
CA ASP A 174 4.60 -16.62 5.82
C ASP A 174 4.17 -15.16 5.63
N LEU A 175 4.48 -14.27 6.59
CA LEU A 175 4.19 -12.84 6.47
C LEU A 175 5.03 -12.19 5.38
N ALA A 176 6.31 -12.56 5.26
CA ALA A 176 7.18 -12.05 4.20
C ALA A 176 6.67 -12.43 2.80
N GLU A 177 6.23 -13.68 2.61
CA GLU A 177 5.61 -14.14 1.37
C GLU A 177 4.30 -13.41 1.07
N HIS A 178 3.50 -13.16 2.11
CA HIS A 178 2.25 -12.42 1.98
C HIS A 178 2.48 -10.96 1.55
N PHE A 179 3.40 -10.24 2.22
CA PHE A 179 3.79 -8.89 1.82
C PHE A 179 4.33 -8.86 0.40
N ARG A 180 5.12 -9.85 0.01
CA ARG A 180 5.63 -9.96 -1.36
C ARG A 180 4.49 -10.15 -2.38
N LYS A 181 3.52 -11.03 -2.10
CA LYS A 181 2.36 -11.25 -2.97
C LYS A 181 1.53 -9.98 -3.15
N LEU A 182 1.17 -9.30 -2.06
CA LEU A 182 0.41 -8.04 -2.11
C LEU A 182 1.20 -6.92 -2.81
N SER A 183 2.53 -6.92 -2.71
CA SER A 183 3.38 -5.87 -3.29
C SER A 183 3.64 -6.08 -4.78
N ALA A 184 4.36 -7.16 -5.11
CA ALA A 184 4.81 -7.43 -6.47
C ALA A 184 3.70 -8.05 -7.34
N GLY A 185 2.69 -8.65 -6.73
CA GLY A 185 1.49 -9.14 -7.39
C GLY A 185 0.41 -8.06 -7.45
N ASP A 186 -0.40 -7.97 -6.39
CA ASP A 186 -1.67 -7.24 -6.43
C ASP A 186 -1.49 -5.73 -6.59
N CYS A 187 -0.63 -5.07 -5.79
CA CYS A 187 -0.38 -3.63 -5.90
C CYS A 187 0.22 -3.24 -7.25
N SER A 188 1.23 -3.99 -7.72
CA SER A 188 1.84 -3.79 -9.04
C SER A 188 0.82 -3.94 -10.17
N HIS A 189 -0.09 -4.91 -10.05
CA HIS A 189 -1.21 -5.14 -10.96
C HIS A 189 -2.15 -3.94 -10.97
N TRP A 190 -2.69 -3.52 -9.82
CA TRP A 190 -3.60 -2.36 -9.75
C TRP A 190 -2.97 -1.08 -10.29
N LEU A 191 -1.69 -0.83 -9.96
CA LEU A 191 -0.95 0.30 -10.51
C LEU A 191 -0.88 0.24 -12.04
N ARG A 192 -0.73 -0.95 -12.65
CA ARG A 192 -0.79 -1.10 -14.12
C ARG A 192 -2.09 -0.57 -14.69
N GLU A 193 -3.19 -1.14 -14.20
CA GLU A 193 -4.51 -0.90 -14.74
C GLU A 193 -4.89 0.57 -14.55
N PHE A 194 -4.56 1.17 -13.41
CA PHE A 194 -4.85 2.58 -13.17
C PHE A 194 -4.04 3.51 -14.06
N LEU A 195 -2.81 3.15 -14.44
CA LEU A 195 -1.99 3.97 -15.35
C LEU A 195 -2.57 4.06 -16.76
N GLU A 196 -3.30 3.05 -17.23
CA GLU A 196 -4.02 3.09 -18.53
C GLU A 196 -5.10 4.19 -18.60
N HIS A 197 -5.57 4.64 -17.43
CA HIS A 197 -6.51 5.74 -17.28
C HIS A 197 -5.84 7.05 -16.87
N TRP A 198 -4.61 6.99 -16.35
CA TRP A 198 -3.87 8.12 -15.79
C TRP A 198 -3.39 9.11 -16.86
N GLU A 199 -2.83 8.64 -17.97
CA GLU A 199 -2.37 9.50 -19.07
C GLU A 199 -3.53 10.36 -19.61
N LYS A 200 -4.70 9.75 -19.76
CA LYS A 200 -5.95 10.42 -20.17
C LYS A 200 -6.44 11.47 -19.16
N VAL A 201 -5.96 11.44 -17.92
CA VAL A 201 -6.25 12.47 -16.89
C VAL A 201 -5.27 13.63 -16.99
N LEU A 202 -4.04 13.39 -17.47
CA LEU A 202 -3.01 14.41 -17.66
C LEU A 202 -3.16 15.17 -18.97
N GLU A 203 -3.78 14.57 -19.99
CA GLU A 203 -4.16 15.28 -21.22
C GLU A 203 -5.35 16.22 -20.98
N PRO A 204 -5.23 17.54 -21.23
CA PRO A 204 -6.38 18.45 -21.18
C PRO A 204 -7.40 18.00 -22.23
N THR A 205 -8.57 17.54 -21.77
CA THR A 205 -9.61 17.01 -22.66
C THR A 205 -10.22 18.15 -23.49
N VAL A 206 -9.85 18.25 -24.78
CA VAL A 206 -10.77 18.76 -25.80
C VAL A 206 -11.80 17.65 -26.03
N GLN A 207 -12.99 17.85 -25.47
CA GLN A 207 -14.08 16.86 -25.53
C GLN A 207 -14.43 16.49 -26.97
N SER A 208 -14.45 15.19 -27.25
CA SER A 208 -15.41 14.59 -28.18
C SER A 208 -15.88 13.27 -27.60
N VAL A 209 -17.04 13.31 -26.96
CA VAL A 209 -17.75 12.14 -26.43
C VAL A 209 -18.23 11.29 -27.60
N LYS A 210 -17.81 10.02 -27.65
CA LYS A 210 -18.61 8.95 -28.26
C LYS A 210 -18.76 7.84 -27.23
N PHE A 211 -19.99 7.67 -26.77
CA PHE A 211 -20.39 6.49 -26.00
C PHE A 211 -20.36 5.28 -26.94
N SER A 212 -19.79 4.18 -26.47
CA SER A 212 -20.00 2.86 -27.05
C SER A 212 -20.52 1.95 -25.95
N ASP A 213 -21.79 1.57 -26.09
CA ASP A 213 -22.42 0.51 -25.32
C ASP A 213 -21.82 -0.83 -25.74
N ASN A 214 -21.28 -1.60 -24.80
CA ASN A 214 -21.45 -3.05 -24.83
C ASN A 214 -21.20 -3.64 -23.44
N CYS A 215 -22.28 -4.09 -22.80
CA CYS A 215 -22.22 -4.84 -21.56
C CYS A 215 -22.33 -6.32 -21.93
N GLN A 216 -21.26 -7.08 -21.72
CA GLN A 216 -21.30 -8.53 -21.83
C GLN A 216 -20.86 -9.13 -20.49
N ALA A 217 -21.86 -9.56 -19.73
CA ALA A 217 -21.69 -10.29 -18.50
C ALA A 217 -21.15 -11.70 -18.79
N SER A 218 -20.05 -12.06 -18.14
CA SER A 218 -19.57 -13.43 -18.09
C SER A 218 -19.10 -13.77 -16.67
N SER A 219 -20.00 -14.46 -15.97
CA SER A 219 -19.74 -15.62 -15.10
C SER A 219 -18.59 -15.55 -14.07
N ILE A 220 -19.00 -15.22 -12.84
CA ILE A 220 -18.57 -15.72 -11.52
C ILE A 220 -17.43 -16.76 -11.55
N GLN A 221 -16.25 -16.37 -11.04
CA GLN A 221 -15.30 -17.27 -10.37
C GLN A 221 -15.11 -16.83 -8.91
N LEU A 222 -16.19 -16.87 -8.13
CA LEU A 222 -16.11 -16.93 -6.68
C LEU A 222 -15.74 -18.36 -6.31
N ILE A 223 -14.52 -18.60 -5.77
CA ILE A 223 -14.23 -19.66 -4.75
C ILE A 223 -12.73 -19.77 -4.34
N THR A 224 -11.76 -19.15 -5.02
CA THR A 224 -10.33 -19.43 -4.67
C THR A 224 -9.66 -18.49 -3.64
N TRP A 225 -10.33 -17.42 -3.20
CA TRP A 225 -9.68 -16.32 -2.47
C TRP A 225 -10.09 -16.15 -1.01
N ILE A 226 -10.88 -17.08 -0.44
CA ILE A 226 -11.19 -17.10 1.01
C ILE A 226 -9.98 -17.62 1.83
N ILE A 227 -9.06 -18.35 1.18
CA ILE A 227 -7.92 -19.01 1.83
C ILE A 227 -6.84 -18.01 2.32
N PRO A 228 -6.48 -16.92 1.60
CA PRO A 228 -5.51 -15.93 2.07
C PRO A 228 -5.96 -15.09 3.29
N SER A 229 -7.25 -14.74 3.42
CA SER A 229 -7.74 -13.92 4.55
C SER A 229 -7.65 -14.69 5.87
N ILE A 230 -8.07 -15.96 5.88
CA ILE A 230 -7.93 -16.88 7.03
C ILE A 230 -6.44 -17.10 7.37
N PHE A 231 -5.55 -17.05 6.37
CA PHE A 231 -4.12 -17.27 6.54
C PHE A 231 -3.43 -16.12 7.30
N ILE A 232 -3.74 -14.85 7.00
CA ILE A 232 -3.15 -13.70 7.72
C ILE A 232 -3.52 -13.75 9.21
N CYS A 233 -4.80 -13.99 9.50
CA CYS A 233 -5.28 -14.11 10.87
C CYS A 233 -4.62 -15.28 11.61
N SER A 234 -4.57 -16.46 10.98
CA SER A 234 -3.97 -17.65 11.62
C SER A 234 -2.46 -17.54 11.81
N VAL A 235 -1.73 -16.89 10.90
CA VAL A 235 -0.29 -16.61 11.05
C VAL A 235 -0.07 -15.62 12.19
N LEU A 236 -0.77 -14.49 12.20
CA LEU A 236 -0.63 -13.48 13.26
C LEU A 236 -1.05 -14.03 14.63
N ILE A 237 -2.13 -14.79 14.71
CA ILE A 237 -2.57 -15.46 15.95
C ILE A 237 -1.57 -16.55 16.37
N GLY A 238 -1.02 -17.32 15.43
CA GLY A 238 -0.03 -18.37 15.70
C GLY A 238 1.26 -17.84 16.30
N ILE A 239 1.77 -16.72 15.79
CA ILE A 239 2.98 -16.09 16.33
C ILE A 239 2.71 -15.52 17.74
N ILE A 240 1.53 -14.96 17.98
CA ILE A 240 1.17 -14.45 19.31
C ILE A 240 0.96 -15.59 20.33
N ILE A 241 0.36 -16.72 19.94
CA ILE A 241 0.16 -17.91 20.80
C ILE A 241 1.51 -18.54 21.18
N THR A 242 2.43 -18.71 20.22
CA THR A 242 3.76 -19.27 20.49
C THR A 242 4.56 -18.41 21.46
N LYS A 243 4.44 -17.08 21.37
CA LYS A 243 5.02 -16.11 22.32
C LYS A 243 4.40 -16.22 23.72
N HIS A 244 3.09 -16.41 23.81
CA HIS A 244 2.42 -16.65 25.10
C HIS A 244 2.96 -17.91 25.78
N ARG A 245 3.10 -19.01 25.03
CA ARG A 245 3.64 -20.29 25.53
C ARG A 245 5.10 -20.19 26.00
N ARG A 246 5.98 -19.53 25.23
CA ARG A 246 7.38 -19.30 25.63
C ARG A 246 7.51 -18.46 26.91
N ARG A 247 6.67 -17.42 27.07
CA ARG A 247 6.66 -16.57 28.28
C ARG A 247 6.04 -17.26 29.50
N SER A 248 5.06 -18.14 29.33
CA SER A 248 4.51 -18.93 30.44
C SER A 248 5.47 -20.02 30.92
N GLY A 249 6.32 -20.56 30.04
CA GLY A 249 7.34 -21.54 30.40
C GLY A 249 8.53 -20.95 31.17
N THR A 250 8.86 -19.68 30.92
CA THR A 250 9.97 -18.97 31.59
C THR A 250 9.58 -18.39 32.96
N ARG A 251 8.29 -18.34 33.30
CA ARG A 251 7.78 -17.91 34.63
C ARG A 251 7.59 -19.05 35.64
N LYS A 252 7.83 -20.30 35.24
CA LYS A 252 7.69 -21.51 36.08
C LYS A 252 9.03 -22.06 36.60
N LYS A 253 10.07 -21.22 36.69
CA LYS A 253 11.36 -21.58 37.29
C LYS A 253 11.76 -20.55 38.31
#